data_AF-A0A349YQ09-F1
#
_entry.id   AF-A0A349YQ09-F1
#
_cell.length_a   1.000
_cell.length_b   1.000
_cell.length_c   1.000
_cell.angle_alpha   90.00
_cell.angle_beta   90.00
_cell.angle_gamma   90.00
#
_symmetry.space_group_name_H-M   'P 1'
#
loop_
_entity.id
_entity.type
_entity.pdbx_description
1 polymer ?
#
loop_
_entity_poly.entity_id
_entity_poly.type
_entity_poly.pdbx_seq_one_letter_code
_entity_poly.pdbx_strand_id
1 'polypeptide(L)'
;MSTVKIAEVEYKFVELIWDNEPIPSGELVKLCEKELSWKKSTTYTVLKRLCVRGILKNEDATVTSLISKEEYAGLCSEQFVEDTFNGSLPQFLAAFMKRKKLSKKQVDEIQQMIDEYKE
;
A
#
# COMPACT_ATOMS: atom_id res chain seq x y z
N MET A 1 -14.16 -6.00 7.70
CA MET A 1 -13.52 -4.67 7.71
C MET A 1 -13.38 -4.20 6.27
N SER A 2 -13.65 -2.93 6.03
CA SER A 2 -13.74 -2.33 4.70
C SER A 2 -12.42 -2.48 3.95
N THR A 3 -12.48 -3.07 2.76
CA THR A 3 -11.34 -3.33 1.89
C THR A 3 -10.53 -2.06 1.61
N VAL A 4 -9.30 -2.00 2.13
CA VAL A 4 -8.31 -0.99 1.73
C VAL A 4 -7.73 -1.40 0.37
N LYS A 5 -8.56 -1.47 -0.68
CA LYS A 5 -8.12 -1.77 -2.06
C LYS A 5 -7.94 -0.47 -2.83
N ILE A 6 -6.72 0.03 -2.94
CA ILE A 6 -6.44 1.22 -3.76
C ILE A 6 -6.37 0.77 -5.23
N ALA A 7 -7.14 1.42 -6.12
CA ALA A 7 -7.04 1.12 -7.55
C ALA A 7 -5.65 1.51 -8.08
N GLU A 8 -5.15 0.88 -9.14
CA GLU A 8 -3.79 1.13 -9.68
C GLU A 8 -3.50 2.62 -9.93
N VAL A 9 -4.48 3.33 -10.49
CA VAL A 9 -4.41 4.76 -10.77
C VAL A 9 -4.43 5.61 -9.49
N GLU A 10 -5.17 5.15 -8.46
CA GLU A 10 -5.19 5.78 -7.14
C GLU A 10 -3.90 5.46 -6.36
N TYR A 11 -3.26 4.31 -6.61
CA TYR A 11 -2.05 3.88 -5.91
C TYR A 11 -0.88 4.78 -6.26
N LYS A 12 -0.70 5.11 -7.55
CA LYS A 12 0.31 6.10 -7.97
C LYS A 12 0.11 7.46 -7.31
N PHE A 13 -1.15 7.86 -7.11
CA PHE A 13 -1.47 9.11 -6.43
C PHE A 13 -1.13 9.06 -4.93
N VAL A 14 -1.44 7.95 -4.25
CA VAL A 14 -1.07 7.77 -2.84
C VAL A 14 0.44 7.64 -2.66
N GLU A 15 1.14 7.01 -3.60
CA GLU A 15 2.61 6.90 -3.61
C GLU A 15 3.27 8.29 -3.68
N LEU A 16 2.78 9.18 -4.55
CA LEU A 16 3.24 10.57 -4.58
C LEU A 16 3.05 11.29 -3.24
N ILE A 17 2.01 10.95 -2.48
CA ILE A 17 1.79 11.53 -1.16
C ILE A 17 2.74 10.92 -0.14
N TRP A 18 2.90 9.60 -0.08
CA TRP A 18 3.86 8.96 0.82
C TRP A 18 5.28 9.48 0.64
N ASP A 19 5.69 9.79 -0.60
CA ASP A 19 7.03 10.29 -0.89
C ASP A 19 7.23 11.79 -0.56
N ASN A 20 6.15 12.56 -0.39
CA ASN A 20 6.21 14.02 -0.23
C ASN A 20 5.45 14.55 1.00
N GLU A 21 4.85 13.68 1.81
CA GLU A 21 4.05 14.12 2.95
C GLU A 21 4.92 14.69 4.09
N PRO A 22 4.41 15.70 4.83
CA PRO A 22 3.16 16.43 4.61
C PRO A 22 3.24 17.39 3.40
N ILE A 23 2.23 17.36 2.51
CA ILE A 23 2.23 18.15 1.27
C ILE A 23 1.02 19.12 1.19
N PRO A 24 1.23 20.40 0.86
CA PRO A 24 0.11 21.30 0.59
C PRO A 24 -0.71 20.85 -0.62
N SER A 25 -2.04 20.85 -0.51
CA SER A 25 -2.97 20.45 -1.57
C SER A 25 -2.78 21.21 -2.89
N GLY A 26 -2.32 22.47 -2.83
CA GLY A 26 -1.95 23.25 -4.02
C GLY A 26 -0.70 22.72 -4.73
N GLU A 27 0.29 22.23 -3.99
CA GLU A 27 1.50 21.61 -4.55
C GLU A 27 1.21 20.19 -5.05
N LEU A 28 0.38 19.44 -4.32
CA LEU A 28 -0.08 18.13 -4.75
C LEU A 28 -0.78 18.19 -6.12
N VAL A 29 -1.57 19.22 -6.39
CA VAL A 29 -2.19 19.42 -7.72
C VAL A 29 -1.13 19.58 -8.81
N LYS A 30 -0.08 20.37 -8.57
CA LYS A 30 1.02 20.55 -9.54
C LYS A 30 1.78 19.26 -9.76
N LEU A 31 2.02 18.49 -8.70
CA LEU A 31 2.68 17.19 -8.77
C LEU A 31 1.85 16.19 -9.59
N CYS A 32 0.53 16.15 -9.36
CA CYS A 32 -0.37 15.31 -10.13
C CYS A 32 -0.50 15.72 -11.60
N GLU A 33 -0.46 17.02 -11.88
CA GLU A 33 -0.44 17.52 -13.26
C GLU A 33 0.83 17.07 -13.99
N LYS A 34 1.98 17.11 -13.31
CA LYS A 34 3.28 16.70 -13.87
C LYS A 34 3.43 15.19 -14.03
N GLU A 35 3.14 14.42 -12.98
CA GLU A 35 3.44 12.98 -12.93
C GLU A 35 2.27 12.11 -13.43
N LEU A 36 1.03 12.57 -13.25
CA LEU A 36 -0.18 11.80 -13.61
C LEU A 36 -0.96 12.43 -14.77
N SER A 37 -0.55 13.62 -15.26
CA SER A 37 -1.32 14.39 -16.26
C SER A 37 -2.76 14.68 -15.83
N TRP A 38 -3.00 14.83 -14.53
CA TRP A 38 -4.33 15.07 -13.99
C TRP A 38 -4.67 16.56 -13.96
N LYS A 39 -5.92 16.87 -14.29
CA LYS A 39 -6.50 18.20 -14.04
C LYS A 39 -6.76 18.38 -12.55
N LYS A 40 -6.73 19.63 -12.09
CA LYS A 40 -7.07 20.03 -10.72
C LYS A 40 -8.34 19.36 -10.17
N SER A 41 -9.42 19.32 -10.96
CA SER A 41 -10.69 18.71 -10.55
C SER A 41 -10.58 17.20 -10.28
N THR A 42 -9.78 16.48 -11.07
CA THR A 42 -9.54 15.04 -10.91
C THR A 42 -8.79 14.79 -9.60
N THR A 43 -7.72 15.55 -9.34
CA THR A 43 -6.95 15.45 -8.09
C THR A 43 -7.83 15.62 -6.86
N TYR A 44 -8.66 16.66 -6.80
CA TYR A 44 -9.56 16.86 -5.65
C TYR A 44 -10.64 15.78 -5.53
N THR A 45 -11.15 15.26 -6.65
CA THR A 45 -12.16 14.18 -6.64
C THR A 45 -11.58 12.89 -6.07
N VAL A 46 -10.38 12.51 -6.52
CA VAL A 46 -9.68 11.31 -6.03
C VAL A 46 -9.24 11.49 -4.58
N LEU A 47 -8.65 12.64 -4.23
CA LEU A 47 -8.26 12.97 -2.87
C LEU A 47 -9.45 12.85 -1.91
N LYS A 48 -10.59 13.47 -2.23
CA LYS A 48 -11.80 13.40 -1.39
C LYS A 48 -12.27 11.95 -1.19
N ARG A 49 -12.26 11.13 -2.24
CA ARG A 49 -12.64 9.72 -2.16
C ARG A 49 -11.71 8.94 -1.22
N LEU A 50 -10.40 9.15 -1.33
CA LEU A 50 -9.41 8.48 -0.49
C LEU A 50 -9.45 8.96 0.97
N CYS A 51 -9.81 10.24 1.21
CA CYS A 51 -10.08 10.73 2.55
C CYS A 51 -11.32 10.07 3.17
N VAL A 52 -12.41 9.94 2.41
CA VAL A 52 -13.63 9.24 2.88
C VAL A 52 -13.35 7.78 3.21
N ARG A 53 -12.41 7.16 2.48
CA ARG A 53 -11.96 5.78 2.72
C ARG A 53 -10.97 5.64 3.89
N GLY A 54 -10.57 6.73 4.52
CA GLY A 54 -9.64 6.72 5.65
C GLY A 54 -8.19 6.37 5.28
N ILE A 55 -7.80 6.57 4.02
CA ILE A 55 -6.43 6.31 3.55
C ILE A 55 -5.58 7.59 3.66
N LEU A 56 -6.20 8.73 3.38
CA LEU A 56 -5.57 10.04 3.41
C LEU A 56 -6.33 10.97 4.35
N LYS A 57 -5.66 12.04 4.78
CA LYS A 57 -6.26 13.16 5.49
C LYS A 57 -5.89 14.44 4.77
N ASN A 58 -6.83 15.38 4.68
CA ASN A 58 -6.58 16.73 4.22
C ASN A 58 -7.12 17.69 5.29
N GLU A 59 -6.23 18.40 5.97
CA GLU A 59 -6.52 19.32 7.06
C GLU A 59 -5.78 20.63 6.82
N ASP A 60 -6.48 21.76 6.90
CA ASP A 60 -5.92 23.10 6.61
C ASP A 60 -5.14 23.18 5.29
N ALA A 61 -5.69 22.55 4.25
CA ALA A 61 -5.09 22.43 2.92
C ALA A 61 -3.74 21.68 2.88
N THR A 62 -3.40 20.92 3.92
CA THR A 62 -2.23 20.03 4.01
C THR A 62 -2.69 18.58 3.97
N VAL A 63 -2.07 17.79 3.10
CA VAL A 63 -2.41 16.39 2.85
C VAL A 63 -1.36 15.48 3.50
N THR A 64 -1.84 14.49 4.25
CA THR A 64 -1.03 13.44 4.89
C THR A 64 -1.69 12.08 4.68
N SER A 65 -0.91 11.00 4.85
CA SER A 65 -1.43 9.64 4.90
C SER A 65 -1.95 9.29 6.30
N LEU A 66 -2.96 8.42 6.34
CA LEU A 66 -3.44 7.79 7.58
C LEU A 66 -2.95 6.35 7.72
N ILE A 67 -2.45 5.77 6.63
CA ILE A 67 -1.91 4.43 6.54
C ILE A 67 -0.58 4.56 5.80
N SER A 68 0.51 4.07 6.40
CA SER A 68 1.82 4.06 5.75
C SER A 68 1.86 3.08 4.58
N LYS A 69 2.85 3.23 3.70
CA LYS A 69 3.09 2.30 2.59
C LYS A 69 3.29 0.86 3.06
N GLU A 70 3.98 0.69 4.18
CA GLU A 70 4.29 -0.61 4.79
C GLU A 70 3.04 -1.26 5.37
N GLU A 71 2.23 -0.51 6.11
CA GLU A 71 0.93 -0.99 6.63
C GLU A 71 -0.02 -1.37 5.49
N TYR A 72 -0.09 -0.54 4.44
CA TYR A 72 -0.91 -0.85 3.26
C TYR A 72 -0.45 -2.15 2.57
N ALA A 73 0.87 -2.34 2.43
CA ALA A 73 1.43 -3.56 1.87
C ALA A 73 1.13 -4.79 2.73
N GLY A 74 1.21 -4.66 4.06
CA GLY A 74 0.82 -5.71 5.02
C GLY A 74 -0.64 -6.12 4.86
N LEU A 75 -1.55 -5.14 4.88
CA LEU A 75 -2.99 -5.37 4.71
C LEU A 75 -3.33 -6.01 3.36
N CYS A 76 -2.68 -5.59 2.28
CA CYS A 76 -2.85 -6.19 0.96
C CYS A 76 -2.34 -7.64 0.93
N SER A 77 -1.22 -7.91 1.59
CA SER A 77 -0.62 -9.25 1.65
C SER A 77 -1.50 -10.21 2.43
N GLU A 78 -2.01 -9.79 3.58
CA GLU A 78 -2.95 -10.58 4.40
C GLU A 78 -4.23 -10.89 3.61
N GLN A 79 -4.84 -9.87 2.99
CA GLN A 79 -6.03 -10.06 2.15
C GLN A 79 -5.76 -10.99 0.97
N PHE A 80 -4.59 -10.92 0.35
CA PHE A 80 -4.23 -11.79 -0.77
C PHE A 80 -4.11 -13.25 -0.32
N VAL A 81 -3.49 -13.50 0.84
CA VAL A 81 -3.40 -14.85 1.43
C VAL A 81 -4.79 -15.37 1.79
N GLU A 82 -5.65 -14.52 2.35
CA GLU A 82 -7.04 -14.85 2.66
C GLU A 82 -7.83 -15.22 1.40
N ASP A 83 -7.83 -14.35 0.38
CA ASP A 83 -8.61 -14.50 -0.85
C ASP A 83 -8.14 -15.67 -1.73
N THR A 84 -6.81 -15.92 -1.80
CA THR A 84 -6.22 -16.86 -2.77
C THR A 84 -5.83 -18.21 -2.16
N PHE A 85 -5.50 -18.23 -0.86
CA PHE A 85 -5.00 -19.41 -0.16
C PHE A 85 -5.86 -19.78 1.05
N ASN A 86 -7.07 -19.21 1.15
CA ASN A 86 -7.99 -19.45 2.26
C ASN A 86 -7.34 -19.22 3.64
N GLY A 87 -6.52 -18.17 3.74
CA GLY A 87 -5.81 -17.80 4.96
C GLY A 87 -4.60 -18.67 5.29
N SER A 88 -4.28 -19.68 4.46
CA SER A 88 -3.18 -20.61 4.73
C SER A 88 -1.83 -20.06 4.25
N LEU A 89 -1.11 -19.41 5.15
CA LEU A 89 0.26 -18.97 4.92
C LEU A 89 1.22 -20.13 4.51
N PRO A 90 1.15 -21.33 5.13
CA PRO A 90 1.96 -22.46 4.68
C PRO A 90 1.67 -22.88 3.24
N GLN A 91 0.40 -22.83 2.81
CA GLN A 91 0.02 -23.18 1.45
C GLN A 91 0.53 -22.15 0.43
N PHE A 92 0.48 -20.87 0.77
CA PHE A 92 1.10 -19.80 -0.01
C PHE A 92 2.61 -20.05 -0.19
N LEU A 93 3.34 -20.27 0.91
CA LEU A 93 4.79 -20.52 0.87
C LEU A 93 5.12 -21.78 0.07
N ALA A 94 4.39 -22.87 0.28
CA ALA A 94 4.59 -24.12 -0.47
C ALA A 94 4.36 -23.94 -1.97
N ALA A 95 3.33 -23.19 -2.37
CA ALA A 95 3.06 -22.88 -3.77
C ALA A 95 4.16 -22.00 -4.39
N PHE A 96 4.65 -21.00 -3.65
CA PHE A 96 5.73 -20.12 -4.08
C PHE A 96 7.06 -20.88 -4.26
N MET A 97 7.44 -21.68 -3.26
CA MET A 97 8.69 -22.45 -3.25
C MET A 97 8.71 -23.55 -4.33
N LYS A 98 7.55 -24.08 -4.73
CA LYS A 98 7.45 -25.03 -5.85
C LYS A 98 7.91 -24.44 -7.19
N ARG A 99 7.67 -23.15 -7.43
CA ARG A 99 8.06 -22.47 -8.68
C ARG A 99 9.40 -21.76 -8.59
N LYS A 100 9.76 -21.24 -7.41
CA LYS A 100 10.99 -20.49 -7.21
C LYS A 100 11.73 -21.06 -6.00
N LYS A 101 12.83 -21.78 -6.27
CA LYS A 101 13.71 -22.26 -5.21
C LYS A 101 14.31 -21.07 -4.48
N LEU A 102 14.26 -21.11 -3.15
CA LEU A 102 14.94 -20.13 -2.32
C LEU A 102 16.43 -20.47 -2.28
N SER A 103 17.25 -19.42 -2.28
CA SER A 103 18.66 -19.58 -1.97
C SER A 103 18.84 -19.93 -0.49
N LYS A 104 19.98 -20.53 -0.14
CA LYS A 104 20.31 -20.85 1.26
C LYS A 104 20.19 -19.62 2.17
N LYS A 105 20.69 -18.47 1.70
CA LYS A 105 20.59 -17.18 2.41
C LYS A 105 19.14 -16.80 2.72
N GLN A 106 18.24 -16.92 1.74
CA GLN A 106 16.83 -16.58 1.93
C GLN A 106 16.13 -17.55 2.89
N VAL A 107 16.51 -18.83 2.88
CA VAL A 107 16.00 -19.80 3.84
C VAL A 107 16.45 -19.44 5.26
N ASP A 108 17.73 -19.10 5.43
CA ASP A 108 18.29 -18.71 6.72
C ASP A 108 17.63 -17.41 7.24
N GLU A 109 17.42 -16.40 6.38
CA GLU A 109 16.71 -15.15 6.71
C GLU A 109 15.26 -15.41 7.15
N ILE A 110 14.52 -16.25 6.41
CA ILE A 110 13.12 -16.58 6.76
C ILE A 110 13.07 -17.38 8.06
N GLN A 111 13.99 -18.33 8.25
CA GLN A 111 14.04 -19.14 9.47
C GLN A 111 14.30 -18.26 10.69
N GLN A 112 15.24 -17.32 10.59
CA GLN A 112 15.52 -16.36 11.65
C GLN A 112 14.29 -15.51 11.97
N MET A 113 13.58 -14.99 10.96
CA MET A 113 12.32 -14.26 11.18
C MET A 113 11.30 -15.12 11.93
N ILE A 114 11.08 -16.38 11.52
CA ILE A 114 10.14 -17.27 12.21
C ILE A 114 10.54 -17.47 13.67
N ASP A 115 11.84 -17.64 13.95
CA ASP A 115 12.34 -17.83 15.31
C ASP A 115 12.20 -16.56 16.18
N GLU A 116 12.28 -15.36 15.59
CA GLU A 116 12.05 -14.07 16.27
C GLU A 116 10.58 -13.81 16.62
N TYR A 117 9.64 -14.36 15.84
CA TYR A 117 8.19 -14.21 16.04
C TYR A 117 7.51 -15.45 16.65
N LYS A 118 8.28 -16.43 17.13
CA LYS A 118 7.74 -17.54 17.94
C LYS A 118 7.25 -17.00 19.28
N GLU A 119 5.98 -17.27 19.59
CA GLU A 119 5.44 -17.14 20.96
C GLU A 119 6.17 -18.05 21.94
#